data_AF-A0A2E3WVT8-F1
#
_entry.id   AF-A0A2E3WVT8-F1
#
_cell.length_a   1.000
_cell.length_b   1.000
_cell.length_c   1.000
_cell.angle_alpha   90.00
_cell.angle_beta   90.00
_cell.angle_gamma   90.00
#
_symmetry.space_group_name_H-M   'P 1'
#
loop_
_entity.id
_entity.type
_entity.pdbx_description
1 polymer ?
#
loop_
_entity_poly.entity_id
_entity_poly.type
_entity_poly.pdbx_seq_one_letter_code
_entity_poly.pdbx_strand_id
1 'polypeptide(L)' 'MKVALMLLLSSFYGINSSLAYNIDQSKISVSGISSGSYMAGQLHVALSGTFSGVGLVAGGPYYCSQGSV' A
#
# COMPACT_ATOMS: atom_id res chain seq x y z
N MET A 1 -5.01 -12.92 25.24
CA MET A 1 -3.58 -13.24 25.07
C MET A 1 -3.30 -14.70 24.67
N LYS A 2 -4.22 -15.40 23.99
CA LYS A 2 -3.97 -16.76 23.43
C LYS A 2 -4.11 -16.83 21.90
N VAL A 3 -4.67 -15.80 21.27
CA VAL A 3 -4.95 -15.79 19.81
C VAL A 3 -3.75 -15.31 18.97
N ALA A 4 -2.77 -14.63 19.57
CA ALA A 4 -1.62 -14.06 18.85
C ALA A 4 -0.54 -15.09 18.44
N LEU A 5 -0.53 -16.30 19.02
CA LEU A 5 0.57 -17.26 18.83
C LEU A 5 0.42 -18.12 17.54
N MET A 6 -0.77 -18.14 16.92
CA MET A 6 -1.05 -19.00 15.76
C MET A 6 -0.74 -18.36 14.38
N LEU A 7 -0.42 -17.07 14.33
CA LEU A 7 -0.21 -16.34 13.06
C LEU A 7 1.26 -16.25 12.60
N LEU A 8 2.20 -16.87 13.30
CA LEU A 8 3.64 -16.73 13.03
C LEU A 8 4.24 -17.84 12.13
N LEU A 9 3.44 -18.72 11.52
CA LEU A 9 3.94 -19.85 10.71
C LEU A 9 3.37 -19.96 9.29
N SER A 10 2.76 -18.92 8.73
CA SER A 10 2.36 -18.98 7.31
C SER A 10 3.57 -18.83 6.38
N SER A 11 4.15 -19.99 6.05
CA SER A 11 4.98 -20.33 4.89
C SER A 11 5.35 -19.19 3.95
N PHE A 12 6.64 -18.82 3.93
CA PHE A 12 7.24 -18.14 2.78
C PHE A 12 7.28 -19.10 1.58
N TYR A 13 6.22 -19.09 0.77
CA TYR A 13 6.30 -19.64 -0.58
C TYR A 13 7.12 -18.66 -1.43
N GLY A 14 8.40 -18.99 -1.66
CA GLY A 14 9.27 -18.25 -2.56
C GLY A 14 8.84 -18.43 -4.02
N ILE A 15 7.88 -17.64 -4.47
CA ILE A 15 7.51 -17.51 -5.89
C ILE A 15 8.51 -16.57 -6.57
N ASN A 16 9.60 -17.13 -7.11
CA ASN A 16 10.46 -16.41 -8.04
C ASN A 16 9.87 -16.50 -9.45
N SER A 17 8.92 -15.63 -9.76
CA SER A 17 8.48 -15.42 -11.14
C SER A 17 8.87 -14.01 -11.54
N SER A 18 10.02 -13.88 -12.19
CA SER A 18 10.42 -12.64 -12.86
C SER A 18 9.76 -12.57 -14.23
N LEU A 19 8.42 -12.48 -14.26
CA LEU A 19 7.72 -11.95 -15.42
C LEU A 19 7.71 -10.43 -15.28
N ALA A 20 8.69 -9.78 -15.89
CA ALA A 20 8.66 -8.34 -16.07
C ALA A 20 7.72 -8.02 -17.24
N TYR A 21 6.63 -7.31 -16.95
CA TYR A 21 5.74 -6.78 -17.97
C TYR A 21 6.33 -5.48 -18.54
N ASN A 22 6.11 -5.22 -19.83
CA ASN A 22 6.46 -3.95 -20.45
C ASN A 22 5.45 -2.86 -20.02
N ILE A 23 5.70 -2.26 -18.85
CA ILE A 23 4.85 -1.23 -18.25
C ILE A 23 5.46 0.15 -18.48
N ASP A 24 4.64 1.10 -18.97
CA ASP A 24 4.98 2.51 -18.99
C ASP A 24 4.99 3.07 -17.56
N GLN A 25 6.19 3.25 -17.00
CA GLN A 25 6.37 3.69 -15.62
C GLN A 25 5.81 5.09 -15.36
N SER A 26 5.63 5.92 -16.39
CA SER A 26 5.09 7.27 -16.24
C SER A 26 3.58 7.30 -15.93
N LYS A 27 2.89 6.17 -16.09
CA LYS A 27 1.43 6.05 -15.97
C LYS A 27 0.97 5.18 -14.82
N ILE A 28 1.84 4.93 -13.85
CA ILE A 28 1.50 4.15 -12.68
C ILE A 28 0.67 5.03 -11.72
N SER A 29 -0.51 4.56 -11.35
CA SER A 29 -1.38 5.22 -10.37
C SER A 29 -1.73 4.27 -9.23
N VAL A 30 -2.08 4.80 -8.07
CA VAL A 30 -2.50 4.01 -6.90
C VAL A 30 -3.88 4.45 -6.42
N SER A 31 -4.70 3.52 -5.93
CA SER A 31 -6.01 3.86 -5.38
C SER A 31 -6.39 2.96 -4.21
N GLY A 32 -7.38 3.40 -3.42
CA GLY A 32 -7.85 2.62 -2.29
C GLY A 32 -9.13 3.14 -1.68
N ILE A 33 -9.73 2.31 -0.82
CA ILE A 33 -10.94 2.62 -0.04
C ILE A 33 -10.67 2.44 1.45
N SER A 34 -11.26 3.30 2.30
CA SER A 34 -11.14 3.20 3.77
C SER A 34 -9.67 3.18 4.21
N SER A 35 -9.22 2.20 5.01
CA SER A 35 -7.80 2.04 5.38
C SER A 35 -6.85 1.97 4.17
N GLY A 36 -7.31 1.41 3.05
CA GLY A 36 -6.55 1.37 1.80
C GLY A 36 -6.40 2.74 1.15
N SER A 37 -7.37 3.65 1.34
CA SER A 37 -7.26 5.03 0.83
C SER A 37 -6.22 5.83 1.61
N TYR A 38 -6.13 5.66 2.95
CA TYR A 38 -5.05 6.25 3.72
C TYR A 38 -3.70 5.75 3.18
N MET A 39 -3.55 4.45 2.97
CA MET A 39 -2.31 3.85 2.43
C MET A 39 -1.98 4.37 1.02
N ALA A 40 -2.95 4.45 0.12
CA ALA A 40 -2.76 5.01 -1.22
C ALA A 40 -2.29 6.48 -1.17
N GLY A 41 -2.87 7.28 -0.26
CA GLY A 41 -2.45 8.66 -0.03
C GLY A 41 -1.02 8.75 0.50
N GLN A 42 -0.65 7.91 1.48
CA GLN A 42 0.71 7.86 2.01
C GLN A 42 1.72 7.45 0.92
N LEU A 43 1.40 6.46 0.08
CA LEU A 43 2.24 6.04 -1.04
C LEU A 43 2.43 7.17 -2.07
N HIS A 44 1.35 7.86 -2.43
CA HIS A 44 1.42 8.92 -3.42
C HIS A 44 2.30 10.09 -2.96
N VAL A 45 2.30 10.41 -1.66
CA VAL A 45 3.18 11.46 -1.12
C VAL A 45 4.63 10.95 -0.96
N ALA A 46 4.82 9.78 -0.35
CA ALA A 46 6.16 9.25 -0.05
C ALA A 46 6.92 8.79 -1.30
N LEU A 47 6.23 8.32 -2.33
CA LEU A 47 6.76 7.81 -3.60
C LEU A 47 6.20 8.58 -4.79
N SER A 48 6.10 9.91 -4.66
CA SER A 48 5.54 10.80 -5.69
C SER A 48 6.25 10.74 -7.04
N GLY A 49 7.54 10.36 -7.07
CA GLY A 49 8.26 10.10 -8.32
C GLY A 49 7.83 8.81 -9.05
N THR A 50 7.12 7.91 -8.36
CA THR A 50 6.66 6.62 -8.90
C THR A 50 5.20 6.67 -9.34
N PHE A 51 4.33 7.36 -8.60
CA PHE A 51 2.89 7.39 -8.86
C PHE A 51 2.47 8.72 -9.50
N SER A 52 2.01 8.68 -10.75
CA SER A 52 1.54 9.88 -11.47
C SER A 52 0.16 10.37 -11.03
N GLY A 53 -0.60 9.55 -10.28
CA GLY A 53 -1.88 9.95 -9.72
C GLY A 53 -2.37 9.02 -8.61
N VAL A 54 -3.36 9.52 -7.85
CA VAL A 54 -3.99 8.78 -6.75
C VAL A 54 -5.51 8.92 -6.72
N GLY A 55 -6.21 7.82 -6.43
CA GLY A 55 -7.66 7.80 -6.21
C GLY A 55 -8.02 7.38 -4.79
N LEU A 56 -8.66 8.27 -4.02
CA LEU A 56 -8.98 8.05 -2.61
C LEU A 56 -10.49 8.04 -2.40
N VAL A 57 -11.04 6.95 -1.85
CA VAL A 57 -12.47 6.84 -1.54
C VAL A 57 -12.68 6.54 -0.05
N ALA A 58 -13.57 7.29 0.60
CA ALA A 58 -13.85 7.14 2.04
C ALA A 58 -12.58 7.14 2.91
N GLY A 59 -11.65 8.05 2.57
CA GLY A 59 -10.37 8.24 3.25
C GLY A 59 -10.27 9.51 4.05
N GLY A 60 -9.04 9.89 4.37
CA GLY A 60 -8.72 11.13 5.06
C GLY A 60 -7.42 11.75 4.54
N PRO A 61 -7.03 12.91 5.10
CA PRO A 61 -5.82 13.61 4.68
C PRO A 61 -4.55 12.80 4.99
N TYR A 62 -3.51 13.06 4.20
CA TYR A 62 -2.16 12.62 4.54
C TYR A 62 -1.84 13.02 5.98
N TYR A 63 -1.19 12.13 6.73
CA TYR A 63 -0.77 12.38 8.12
C TYR A 63 -1.88 12.48 9.18
N CYS A 64 -3.13 12.08 8.88
CA CYS A 64 -4.28 12.24 9.78
C CYS A 64 -4.12 11.62 11.18
N SER A 65 -3.37 10.52 11.32
CA SER A 65 -3.34 9.71 12.54
C SER A 65 -1.91 9.26 12.85
N GLN A 66 -1.06 10.25 13.08
CA GLN A 66 0.39 10.17 13.31
C GLN A 66 0.88 9.30 14.49
N GLY A 67 0.00 8.51 15.13
CA GLY A 67 0.36 7.64 16.25
C GLY A 67 0.67 8.39 17.54
N SER A 68 0.11 9.59 17.73
CA SER A 68 0.22 10.33 19.00
C SER A 68 -0.64 9.66 20.06
N VAL A 69 -0.01 8.99 21.03
CA VAL A 69 -0.63 8.44 22.24
C VAL A 69 -0.35 9.31 23.46
#